data_AF-A0A3L8GRC0-F1
#
_entry.id   AF-A0A3L8GRC0-F1
#
_cell.length_a   1.000
_cell.length_b   1.000
_cell.length_c   1.000
_cell.angle_alpha   90.00
_cell.angle_beta   90.00
_cell.angle_gamma   90.00
#
_symmetry.space_group_name_H-M   'P 1'
#
loop_
_entity.id
_entity.type
_entity.pdbx_description
1 polymer ?
#
loop_
_entity_poly.entity_id
_entity_poly.type
_entity_poly.pdbx_seq_one_letter_code
_entity_poly.pdbx_strand_id
1 'polypeptide(L)'
;MTDFGLKIKALREEQNKTREEICGDESELSVRQLARIEQGQSIPSLAKAVYISNELGVSLSSITEDGEFDLPKRYKELKHLILRTPTYKDKEKVRIREKQFDEIFINYYDNLPEEEKLVVDGLQASLDVALSKNINFGSDILNDYFEQIKVKSCFTRNDLIIIDLYLICVRTSKFSDAIYDAAVYKSLLKKTIAQIDCAEIDDFYVLNQVLITFYTISIQLDRPKELELIISNCNRIMSVVNDFYRMPILYVMEWKYSIKYLDDLKKATSFYHKAKLFAQMTGDSDLANKIEKEWAMDCQ
;
A
#
# COMPACT_ATOMS: atom_id res chain seq x y z
N MET A 1 21.33 -19.28 0.24
CA MET A 1 20.15 -19.10 -0.64
C MET A 1 20.26 -19.74 -2.02
N THR A 2 21.42 -19.84 -2.67
CA THR A 2 21.57 -20.57 -3.97
C THR A 2 21.13 -22.05 -3.88
N ASP A 3 21.20 -22.61 -2.68
CA ASP A 3 20.91 -24.02 -2.42
C ASP A 3 19.39 -24.35 -2.46
N PHE A 4 18.52 -23.45 -2.00
CA PHE A 4 17.07 -23.69 -1.99
C PHE A 4 16.48 -23.82 -3.40
N GLY A 5 16.80 -22.86 -4.28
CA GLY A 5 16.31 -22.86 -5.67
C GLY A 5 16.80 -24.07 -6.46
N LEU A 6 18.06 -24.44 -6.27
CA LEU A 6 18.65 -25.63 -6.92
C LEU A 6 18.03 -26.94 -6.41
N LYS A 7 17.76 -27.04 -5.10
CA LYS A 7 17.06 -28.20 -4.50
C LYS A 7 15.64 -28.35 -5.02
N ILE A 8 14.87 -27.25 -5.13
CA ILE A 8 13.53 -27.29 -5.74
C ILE A 8 13.60 -27.81 -7.17
N LYS A 9 14.53 -27.26 -7.96
CA LYS A 9 14.69 -27.66 -9.36
C LYS A 9 15.00 -29.15 -9.49
N ALA A 10 15.94 -29.66 -8.67
CA ALA A 10 16.31 -31.07 -8.66
C ALA A 10 15.13 -31.97 -8.28
N LEU A 11 14.38 -31.63 -7.23
CA LEU A 11 13.21 -32.40 -6.79
C LEU A 11 12.09 -32.40 -7.84
N ARG A 12 11.84 -31.26 -8.49
CA ARG A 12 10.87 -31.17 -9.58
C ARG A 12 11.27 -32.08 -10.75
N GLU A 13 12.54 -32.04 -11.14
CA GLU A 13 13.07 -32.85 -12.25
C GLU A 13 13.07 -34.34 -11.91
N GLU A 14 13.38 -34.73 -10.67
CA GLU A 14 13.29 -36.12 -10.19
C GLU A 14 11.86 -36.67 -10.23
N GLN A 15 10.87 -35.82 -9.93
CA GLN A 15 9.45 -36.18 -10.00
C GLN A 15 8.86 -36.06 -11.42
N ASN A 16 9.65 -35.70 -12.44
CA ASN A 16 9.21 -35.42 -13.82
C ASN A 16 8.07 -34.39 -13.93
N LYS A 17 7.98 -33.46 -12.98
CA LYS A 17 6.95 -32.41 -13.00
C LYS A 17 7.41 -31.22 -13.85
N THR A 18 6.50 -30.65 -14.62
CA THR A 18 6.76 -29.37 -15.31
C THR A 18 6.58 -28.18 -14.35
N ARG A 19 7.02 -26.99 -14.76
CA ARG A 19 6.79 -25.78 -13.94
C ARG A 19 5.31 -25.42 -13.91
N GLU A 20 4.65 -25.61 -15.04
CA GLU A 20 3.21 -25.39 -15.22
C GLU A 20 2.39 -26.30 -14.29
N GLU A 21 2.81 -27.55 -14.09
CA GLU A 21 2.15 -28.48 -13.18
C GLU A 21 2.26 -28.08 -11.70
N ILE A 22 3.38 -27.47 -11.28
CA ILE A 22 3.54 -26.94 -9.91
C ILE A 22 2.77 -25.63 -9.73
N CYS A 23 2.78 -24.77 -10.75
CA CYS A 23 2.15 -23.46 -10.70
C CYS A 23 0.63 -23.51 -10.83
N GLY A 24 0.05 -24.62 -11.33
CA GLY A 24 -1.40 -24.82 -11.39
C GLY A 24 -2.11 -23.76 -12.22
N ASP A 25 -2.99 -22.97 -11.57
CA ASP A 25 -3.72 -21.86 -12.17
C ASP A 25 -2.98 -20.50 -12.08
N GLU A 26 -1.73 -20.53 -11.63
CA GLU A 26 -0.86 -19.36 -11.38
C GLU A 26 -1.42 -18.37 -10.35
N SER A 27 -2.39 -18.76 -9.52
CA SER A 27 -2.97 -17.87 -8.50
C SER A 27 -1.97 -17.54 -7.38
N GLU A 28 -1.21 -18.54 -6.93
CA GLU A 28 -0.25 -18.43 -5.82
C GLU A 28 1.19 -18.24 -6.31
N LEU A 29 1.55 -18.84 -7.45
CA LEU A 29 2.91 -18.81 -7.99
C LEU A 29 2.90 -18.86 -9.52
N SER A 30 3.46 -17.84 -10.17
CA SER A 30 3.60 -17.85 -11.63
C SER A 30 4.79 -18.69 -12.10
N VAL A 31 4.72 -19.19 -13.34
CA VAL A 31 5.82 -19.97 -13.96
C VAL A 31 7.13 -19.17 -14.01
N ARG A 32 7.03 -17.85 -14.23
CA ARG A 32 8.19 -16.95 -14.25
C ARG A 32 8.82 -16.79 -12.87
N GLN A 33 8.00 -16.65 -11.83
CA GLN A 33 8.50 -16.57 -10.45
C GLN A 33 9.19 -17.87 -10.05
N LEU A 34 8.58 -19.03 -10.34
CA LEU A 34 9.21 -20.32 -10.08
C LEU A 34 10.55 -20.45 -10.81
N ALA A 35 10.63 -20.05 -12.08
CA ALA A 35 11.88 -20.08 -12.83
C ALA A 35 12.97 -19.18 -12.23
N ARG A 36 12.62 -17.98 -11.73
CA ARG A 36 13.57 -17.07 -11.05
C ARG A 36 14.06 -17.66 -9.72
N ILE A 37 13.15 -18.29 -8.96
CA ILE A 37 13.48 -18.97 -7.71
C ILE A 37 14.44 -20.13 -7.97
N GLU A 38 14.14 -21.00 -8.94
CA GLU A 38 15.01 -22.12 -9.33
C GLU A 38 16.41 -21.69 -9.78
N GLN A 39 16.53 -20.49 -10.35
CA GLN A 39 17.80 -19.90 -10.79
C GLN A 39 18.52 -19.15 -9.65
N GLY A 40 17.95 -19.08 -8.46
CA GLY A 40 18.51 -18.33 -7.32
C GLY A 40 18.47 -16.82 -7.50
N GLN A 41 17.68 -16.31 -8.46
CA GLN A 41 17.54 -14.88 -8.75
C GLN A 41 16.49 -14.20 -7.85
N SER A 42 15.58 -14.99 -7.26
CA SER A 42 14.50 -14.51 -6.41
C SER A 42 14.37 -15.37 -5.16
N ILE A 43 14.00 -14.73 -4.05
CA ILE A 43 13.74 -15.36 -2.77
C ILE A 43 12.21 -15.44 -2.63
N PRO A 44 11.62 -16.65 -2.49
CA PRO A 44 10.18 -16.77 -2.27
C PRO A 44 9.79 -16.30 -0.86
N SER A 45 8.54 -15.88 -0.71
CA SER A 45 7.95 -15.69 0.61
C SER A 45 7.68 -17.04 1.29
N LEU A 46 7.51 -17.04 2.61
CA LEU A 46 7.20 -18.26 3.36
C LEU A 46 5.96 -18.98 2.81
N ALA A 47 4.90 -18.24 2.45
CA ALA A 47 3.68 -18.81 1.88
C ALA A 47 3.97 -19.56 0.56
N LYS A 48 4.75 -18.95 -0.33
CA LYS A 48 5.17 -19.57 -1.59
C LYS A 48 6.11 -20.76 -1.39
N ALA A 49 7.03 -20.66 -0.43
CA ALA A 49 7.92 -21.76 -0.10
C ALA A 49 7.13 -22.97 0.42
N VAL A 50 6.15 -22.74 1.31
CA VAL A 50 5.22 -23.78 1.80
C VAL A 50 4.40 -24.37 0.65
N TYR A 51 3.87 -23.54 -0.25
CA TYR A 51 3.13 -24.00 -1.43
C TYR A 51 3.99 -24.91 -2.32
N ILE A 52 5.20 -24.50 -2.67
CA ILE A 52 6.13 -25.30 -3.49
C ILE A 52 6.47 -26.63 -2.79
N SER A 53 6.72 -26.60 -1.49
CA SER A 53 6.99 -27.80 -0.70
C SER A 53 5.82 -28.77 -0.68
N ASN A 54 4.59 -28.28 -0.51
CA ASN A 54 3.38 -29.10 -0.55
C ASN A 54 3.17 -29.75 -1.92
N GLU A 55 3.35 -29.00 -3.01
CA GLU A 55 3.23 -29.53 -4.38
C GLU A 55 4.29 -30.58 -4.70
N LEU A 56 5.48 -30.46 -4.13
CA LEU A 56 6.55 -31.45 -4.25
C LEU A 56 6.43 -32.60 -3.23
N GLY A 57 5.43 -32.58 -2.34
CA GLY A 57 5.21 -33.61 -1.33
C GLY A 57 6.31 -33.74 -0.28
N VAL A 58 7.06 -32.66 -0.06
CA VAL A 58 8.23 -32.62 0.84
C VAL A 58 8.00 -31.60 1.96
N SER A 59 8.53 -31.86 3.15
CA SER A 59 8.46 -30.90 4.25
C SER A 59 9.40 -29.73 4.01
N LEU A 60 8.95 -28.50 4.26
CA LEU A 60 9.77 -27.29 4.12
C LEU A 60 11.08 -27.39 4.94
N SER A 61 11.00 -27.96 6.14
CA SER A 61 12.15 -28.21 7.03
C SER A 61 13.20 -29.19 6.49
N SER A 62 12.88 -29.95 5.44
CA SER A 62 13.86 -30.83 4.77
C SER A 62 14.69 -30.12 3.70
N ILE A 63 14.22 -28.96 3.24
CA ILE A 63 14.80 -28.23 2.10
C ILE A 63 15.58 -27.01 2.61
N THR A 64 15.14 -26.39 3.70
CA THR A 64 15.74 -25.18 4.30
C THR A 64 16.08 -25.35 5.77
N GLU A 65 17.04 -24.54 6.22
CA GLU A 65 17.33 -24.38 7.64
C GLU A 65 16.23 -23.55 8.34
N ASP A 66 15.98 -23.83 9.62
CA ASP A 66 14.97 -23.13 10.41
C ASP A 66 15.23 -21.61 10.42
N GLY A 67 14.26 -20.84 9.96
CA GLY A 67 14.33 -19.36 9.93
C GLY A 67 14.93 -18.76 8.65
N GLU A 68 15.24 -19.53 7.61
CA GLU A 68 15.79 -19.00 6.35
C GLU A 68 14.83 -18.02 5.64
N PHE A 69 13.51 -18.16 5.87
CA PHE A 69 12.47 -17.26 5.33
C PHE A 69 11.97 -16.20 6.33
N ASP A 70 12.53 -16.16 7.54
CA ASP A 70 12.09 -15.19 8.54
C ASP A 70 12.67 -13.80 8.24
N LEU A 71 11.77 -12.82 8.10
CA LEU A 71 12.20 -11.44 7.86
C LEU A 71 12.91 -10.87 9.10
N PRO A 72 14.02 -10.11 8.92
CA PRO A 72 14.73 -9.48 10.02
C PRO A 72 13.80 -8.62 10.90
N LYS A 73 13.93 -8.75 12.23
CA LYS A 73 13.09 -7.99 13.18
C LYS A 73 13.15 -6.49 12.93
N ARG A 74 14.35 -5.97 12.67
CA ARG A 74 14.59 -4.55 12.35
C ARG A 74 13.88 -4.12 11.07
N TYR A 75 13.88 -4.96 10.04
CA TYR A 75 13.11 -4.68 8.81
C TYR A 75 11.61 -4.60 9.10
N LYS A 76 11.06 -5.55 9.87
CA LYS A 76 9.63 -5.52 10.26
C LYS A 76 9.30 -4.22 11.00
N GLU A 77 10.13 -3.80 11.95
CA GLU A 77 9.97 -2.52 12.67
C GLU A 77 9.98 -1.31 11.72
N LEU A 78 10.96 -1.22 10.81
CA LEU A 78 11.05 -0.13 9.84
C LEU A 78 9.81 -0.09 8.93
N LYS A 79 9.39 -1.24 8.41
CA LYS A 79 8.15 -1.37 7.61
C LYS A 79 6.93 -0.90 8.40
N HIS A 80 6.78 -1.31 9.66
CA HIS A 80 5.68 -0.85 10.51
C HIS A 80 5.70 0.66 10.73
N LEU A 81 6.88 1.26 10.97
CA LEU A 81 7.02 2.71 11.13
C LEU A 81 6.67 3.48 9.85
N ILE A 82 7.10 2.97 8.68
CA ILE A 82 6.80 3.56 7.38
C ILE A 82 5.30 3.58 7.10
N LEU A 83 4.61 2.45 7.34
CA LEU A 83 3.17 2.33 7.08
C LEU A 83 2.31 3.12 8.06
N ARG A 84 2.70 3.19 9.34
CA ARG A 84 1.89 3.85 10.37
C ARG A 84 2.08 5.35 10.44
N THR A 85 3.29 5.85 10.22
CA THR A 85 3.58 7.27 10.49
C THR A 85 3.23 8.12 9.28
N PRO A 86 2.20 8.99 9.30
CA PRO A 86 1.96 9.93 8.21
C PRO A 86 3.06 10.99 8.13
N THR A 87 3.51 11.35 6.93
CA THR A 87 4.52 12.41 6.76
C THR A 87 3.95 13.82 6.88
N TYR A 88 2.65 14.02 6.66
CA TYR A 88 2.01 15.35 6.58
C TYR A 88 2.71 16.37 5.67
N LYS A 89 3.52 15.92 4.70
CA LYS A 89 4.43 16.79 3.94
C LYS A 89 5.34 17.64 4.84
N ASP A 90 5.65 17.16 6.03
CA ASP A 90 6.66 17.73 6.90
C ASP A 90 8.03 17.28 6.40
N LYS A 91 8.93 18.24 6.18
CA LYS A 91 10.26 18.00 5.63
C LYS A 91 11.08 17.10 6.55
N GLU A 92 10.94 17.23 7.86
CA GLU A 92 11.70 16.39 8.79
C GLU A 92 11.18 14.95 8.80
N LYS A 93 9.86 14.76 8.77
CA LYS A 93 9.26 13.41 8.68
C LYS A 93 9.55 12.72 7.35
N VAL A 94 9.56 13.47 6.24
CA VAL A 94 9.98 12.96 4.93
C VAL A 94 11.45 12.54 4.98
N ARG A 95 12.33 13.37 5.55
CA ARG A 95 13.76 13.04 5.68
C ARG A 95 14.01 11.81 6.57
N ILE A 96 13.27 11.67 7.67
CA ILE A 96 13.34 10.47 8.51
C ILE A 96 12.91 9.24 7.70
N ARG A 97 11.86 9.37 6.89
CA ARG A 97 11.38 8.29 6.03
C ARG A 97 12.40 7.89 4.97
N GLU A 98 13.04 8.85 4.30
CA GLU A 98 14.12 8.58 3.34
C GLU A 98 15.26 7.79 4.01
N LYS A 99 15.69 8.19 5.21
CA LYS A 99 16.70 7.44 5.97
C LYS A 99 16.28 6.01 6.31
N GLN A 100 14.99 5.79 6.60
CA GLN A 100 14.47 4.45 6.86
C GLN A 100 14.55 3.58 5.60
N PHE A 101 14.24 4.14 4.43
CA PHE A 101 14.41 3.45 3.17
C PHE A 101 15.88 3.17 2.86
N ASP A 102 16.78 4.13 3.07
CA ASP A 102 18.22 3.92 2.92
C ASP A 102 18.73 2.75 3.79
N GLU A 103 18.28 2.68 5.05
CA GLU A 103 18.61 1.58 5.96
C GLU A 103 18.11 0.23 5.43
N ILE A 104 16.92 0.19 4.82
CA ILE A 104 16.36 -1.01 4.19
C ILE A 104 17.19 -1.40 2.96
N PHE A 105 17.47 -0.46 2.06
CA PHE A 105 18.21 -0.72 0.82
C PHE A 105 19.63 -1.20 1.08
N ILE A 106 20.33 -0.62 2.05
CA ILE A 106 21.73 -0.97 2.33
C ILE A 106 21.84 -2.30 3.09
N ASN A 107 20.99 -2.54 4.08
CA ASN A 107 21.22 -3.64 5.04
C ASN A 107 20.33 -4.87 4.81
N TYR A 108 19.17 -4.72 4.17
CA TYR A 108 18.14 -5.76 4.17
C TYR A 108 17.65 -6.13 2.77
N TYR A 109 17.59 -5.18 1.83
CA TYR A 109 16.89 -5.33 0.56
C TYR A 109 17.30 -6.56 -0.24
N ASP A 110 18.60 -6.84 -0.39
CA ASP A 110 19.07 -7.99 -1.17
C ASP A 110 18.53 -9.33 -0.66
N ASN A 111 18.34 -9.44 0.65
CA ASN A 111 17.87 -10.65 1.34
C ASN A 111 16.34 -10.71 1.51
N LEU A 112 15.59 -9.73 0.99
CA LEU A 112 14.14 -9.74 1.06
C LEU A 112 13.52 -10.64 -0.02
N PRO A 113 12.38 -11.30 0.28
CA PRO A 113 11.54 -11.93 -0.72
C PRO A 113 11.09 -10.96 -1.81
N GLU A 114 10.81 -11.47 -3.02
CA GLU A 114 10.36 -10.65 -4.16
C GLU A 114 9.10 -9.83 -3.84
N GLU A 115 8.19 -10.39 -3.05
CA GLU A 115 6.98 -9.70 -2.58
C GLU A 115 7.29 -8.53 -1.64
N GLU A 116 8.29 -8.68 -0.76
CA GLU A 116 8.69 -7.63 0.18
C GLU A 116 9.52 -6.55 -0.50
N LYS A 117 10.33 -6.92 -1.51
CA LYS A 117 11.00 -5.96 -2.40
C LYS A 117 9.97 -5.10 -3.12
N LEU A 118 8.93 -5.73 -3.70
CA LEU A 118 7.84 -5.02 -4.37
C LEU A 118 7.11 -4.02 -3.45
N VAL A 119 6.91 -4.38 -2.18
CA VAL A 119 6.34 -3.48 -1.16
C VAL A 119 7.25 -2.28 -0.92
N VAL A 120 8.55 -2.52 -0.70
CA VAL A 120 9.52 -1.44 -0.45
C VAL A 120 9.62 -0.52 -1.66
N ASP A 121 9.75 -1.08 -2.86
CA ASP A 121 9.84 -0.34 -4.12
C ASP A 121 8.56 0.45 -4.39
N GLY A 122 7.39 -0.14 -4.16
CA GLY A 122 6.09 0.53 -4.31
C GLY A 122 5.92 1.71 -3.35
N LEU A 123 6.33 1.56 -2.09
CA LEU A 123 6.27 2.63 -1.09
C LEU A 123 7.28 3.76 -1.39
N GLN A 124 8.49 3.42 -1.81
CA GLN A 124 9.52 4.38 -2.21
C GLN A 124 9.09 5.14 -3.47
N ALA A 125 8.65 4.44 -4.51
CA ALA A 125 8.15 5.04 -5.74
C ALA A 125 6.95 5.97 -5.47
N SER A 126 6.04 5.58 -4.57
CA SER A 126 4.91 6.41 -4.18
C SER A 126 5.37 7.74 -3.55
N LEU A 127 6.41 7.70 -2.71
CA LEU A 127 7.01 8.88 -2.12
C LEU A 127 7.73 9.73 -3.17
N ASP A 128 8.53 9.11 -4.04
CA ASP A 128 9.30 9.77 -5.08
C ASP A 128 8.41 10.44 -6.12
N VAL A 129 7.35 9.79 -6.57
CA VAL A 129 6.35 10.39 -7.48
C VAL A 129 5.70 11.60 -6.80
N ALA A 130 5.34 11.49 -5.51
CA ALA A 130 4.72 12.57 -4.78
C ALA A 130 5.64 13.79 -4.57
N LEU A 131 6.95 13.57 -4.39
CA LEU A 131 7.95 14.62 -4.17
C LEU A 131 8.48 15.22 -5.49
N SER A 132 8.90 14.36 -6.42
CA SER A 132 9.52 14.75 -7.69
C SER A 132 8.51 15.13 -8.78
N LYS A 133 7.24 14.70 -8.62
CA LYS A 133 6.19 14.79 -9.65
C LYS A 133 6.53 14.06 -10.96
N ASN A 134 7.47 13.12 -10.92
CA ASN A 134 7.82 12.29 -12.06
C ASN A 134 7.18 10.92 -11.93
N ILE A 135 6.35 10.56 -12.90
CA ILE A 135 5.56 9.32 -12.91
C ILE A 135 6.42 8.11 -13.30
N ASN A 136 7.56 8.34 -13.95
CA ASN A 136 8.43 7.28 -14.46
C ASN A 136 8.96 6.38 -13.34
N PHE A 137 9.05 6.88 -12.10
CA PHE A 137 9.45 6.07 -10.95
C PHE A 137 8.44 4.97 -10.60
N GLY A 138 7.17 5.11 -10.99
CA GLY A 138 6.13 4.12 -10.75
C GLY A 138 5.65 3.37 -12.00
N SER A 139 5.95 3.86 -13.21
CA SER A 139 5.37 3.31 -14.45
C SER A 139 5.77 1.87 -14.72
N ASP A 140 7.02 1.50 -14.42
CA ASP A 140 7.54 0.16 -14.70
C ASP A 140 6.88 -0.88 -13.78
N ILE A 141 6.78 -0.56 -12.49
CA ILE A 141 6.07 -1.40 -11.50
C ILE A 141 4.59 -1.53 -11.86
N LEU A 142 3.95 -0.42 -12.28
CA LEU A 142 2.55 -0.46 -12.66
C LEU A 142 2.30 -1.31 -13.91
N ASN A 143 3.13 -1.20 -14.94
CA ASN A 143 2.97 -1.98 -16.16
C ASN A 143 3.07 -3.50 -15.89
N ASP A 144 3.92 -3.92 -14.95
CA ASP A 144 4.14 -5.33 -14.66
C ASP A 144 3.05 -5.97 -13.79
N TYR A 145 2.49 -5.22 -12.83
CA TYR A 145 1.58 -5.79 -11.82
C TYR A 145 0.13 -5.33 -11.94
N PHE A 146 -0.14 -4.18 -12.57
CA PHE A 146 -1.48 -3.57 -12.53
C PHE A 146 -2.54 -4.35 -13.31
N GLU A 147 -2.17 -5.01 -14.42
CA GLU A 147 -3.11 -5.83 -15.19
C GLU A 147 -3.66 -7.02 -14.37
N GLN A 148 -2.83 -7.61 -13.51
CA GLN A 148 -3.27 -8.71 -12.62
C GLN A 148 -4.24 -8.20 -11.56
N ILE A 149 -4.00 -7.01 -11.00
CA ILE A 149 -4.84 -6.38 -9.97
C ILE A 149 -6.24 -6.08 -10.53
N LYS A 150 -6.36 -5.68 -11.80
CA LYS A 150 -7.67 -5.38 -12.42
C LYS A 150 -8.62 -6.58 -12.38
N VAL A 151 -8.09 -7.80 -12.55
CA VAL A 151 -8.88 -9.03 -12.65
C VAL A 151 -9.24 -9.60 -11.27
N LYS A 152 -8.37 -9.43 -10.26
CA LYS A 152 -8.57 -9.97 -8.91
C LYS A 152 -9.87 -9.48 -8.24
N SER A 153 -10.51 -10.38 -7.49
CA SER A 153 -11.72 -10.11 -6.70
C SER A 153 -11.42 -9.61 -5.29
N CYS A 154 -10.35 -10.10 -4.66
CA CYS A 154 -9.87 -9.70 -3.33
C CYS A 154 -8.44 -9.17 -3.43
N PHE A 155 -8.12 -8.12 -2.67
CA PHE A 155 -6.80 -7.49 -2.70
C PHE A 155 -5.94 -7.93 -1.52
N THR A 156 -4.69 -8.29 -1.81
CA THR A 156 -3.65 -8.46 -0.79
C THR A 156 -3.07 -7.10 -0.38
N ARG A 157 -2.31 -7.07 0.72
CA ARG A 157 -1.57 -5.87 1.15
C ARG A 157 -0.69 -5.27 0.04
N ASN A 158 -0.05 -6.12 -0.75
CA ASN A 158 0.81 -5.69 -1.85
C ASN A 158 -0.02 -5.05 -2.96
N ASP A 159 -1.16 -5.65 -3.30
CA ASP A 159 -2.08 -5.09 -4.31
C ASP A 159 -2.56 -3.69 -3.87
N LEU A 160 -2.87 -3.49 -2.58
CA LEU A 160 -3.27 -2.19 -2.05
C LEU A 160 -2.18 -1.11 -2.18
N ILE A 161 -0.92 -1.47 -1.96
CA ILE A 161 0.21 -0.53 -2.11
C ILE A 161 0.40 -0.15 -3.57
N ILE A 162 0.27 -1.10 -4.49
CA ILE A 162 0.36 -0.83 -5.94
C ILE A 162 -0.83 0.02 -6.41
N ILE A 163 -2.03 -0.20 -5.85
CA ILE A 163 -3.19 0.67 -6.09
C ILE A 163 -2.88 2.10 -5.59
N ASP A 164 -2.27 2.26 -4.41
CA ASP A 164 -1.88 3.60 -3.92
C ASP A 164 -0.90 4.29 -4.89
N LEU A 165 0.11 3.55 -5.35
CA LEU A 165 1.08 4.04 -6.35
C LEU A 165 0.37 4.49 -7.63
N TYR A 166 -0.55 3.68 -8.17
CA TYR A 166 -1.36 4.02 -9.34
C TYR A 166 -2.12 5.34 -9.13
N LEU A 167 -2.80 5.49 -8.00
CA LEU A 167 -3.58 6.68 -7.69
C LEU A 167 -2.68 7.93 -7.57
N ILE A 168 -1.49 7.80 -6.98
CA ILE A 168 -0.51 8.89 -6.90
C ILE A 168 0.00 9.28 -8.29
N CYS A 169 0.23 8.31 -9.18
CA CYS A 169 0.61 8.53 -10.58
C CYS A 169 -0.50 9.25 -11.37
N VAL A 170 -1.77 8.83 -11.21
CA VAL A 170 -2.95 9.50 -11.82
C VAL A 170 -3.05 10.96 -11.36
N ARG A 171 -2.88 11.19 -10.05
CA ARG A 171 -2.89 12.54 -9.49
C ARG A 171 -1.78 13.41 -10.07
N THR A 172 -0.58 12.85 -10.20
CA THR A 172 0.61 13.56 -10.68
C THR A 172 0.54 13.86 -12.18
N SER A 173 -0.06 12.97 -12.97
CA SER A 173 -0.32 13.18 -14.41
C SER A 173 -1.45 14.17 -14.68
N LYS A 174 -2.17 14.63 -13.65
CA LYS A 174 -3.37 15.45 -13.78
C LYS A 174 -4.44 14.78 -14.66
N PHE A 175 -4.67 13.48 -14.46
CA PHE A 175 -5.69 12.73 -15.17
C PHE A 175 -5.45 12.61 -16.68
N SER A 176 -4.21 12.34 -17.10
CA SER A 176 -3.95 12.07 -18.51
C SER A 176 -4.67 10.80 -18.97
N ASP A 177 -5.29 10.84 -20.15
CA ASP A 177 -6.03 9.70 -20.73
C ASP A 177 -5.15 8.45 -20.94
N ALA A 178 -3.82 8.60 -20.92
CA ALA A 178 -2.87 7.49 -21.02
C ALA A 178 -2.79 6.63 -19.74
N ILE A 179 -3.16 7.17 -18.58
CA ILE A 179 -3.02 6.49 -17.27
C ILE A 179 -4.37 6.39 -16.56
N TYR A 180 -5.22 7.40 -16.72
CA TYR A 180 -6.52 7.46 -16.07
C TYR A 180 -7.61 6.80 -16.92
N ASP A 181 -8.23 5.77 -16.35
CA ASP A 181 -9.49 5.22 -16.86
C ASP A 181 -10.55 5.31 -15.75
N ALA A 182 -11.63 6.04 -16.03
CA ALA A 182 -12.74 6.25 -15.10
C ALA A 182 -13.47 4.95 -14.72
N ALA A 183 -13.55 3.96 -15.64
CA ALA A 183 -14.16 2.67 -15.37
C ALA A 183 -13.27 1.84 -14.44
N VAL A 184 -11.96 1.81 -14.70
CA VAL A 184 -10.98 1.14 -13.84
C VAL A 184 -10.98 1.77 -12.46
N TYR A 185 -10.90 3.10 -12.35
CA TYR A 185 -10.95 3.82 -11.07
C TYR A 185 -12.19 3.45 -10.24
N LYS A 186 -13.39 3.47 -10.86
CA LYS A 186 -14.64 3.14 -10.17
C LYS A 186 -14.68 1.66 -9.75
N SER A 187 -14.13 0.77 -10.56
CA SER A 187 -14.03 -0.65 -10.23
C SER A 187 -13.11 -0.88 -9.03
N LEU A 188 -11.94 -0.23 -9.01
CA LEU A 188 -10.97 -0.33 -7.92
C LEU A 188 -11.57 0.23 -6.63
N LEU A 189 -12.20 1.41 -6.66
CA LEU A 189 -12.84 2.01 -5.48
C LEU A 189 -13.87 1.06 -4.86
N LYS A 190 -14.76 0.47 -5.67
CA LYS A 190 -15.76 -0.48 -5.18
C LYS A 190 -15.13 -1.72 -4.55
N LYS A 191 -14.10 -2.27 -5.19
CA LYS A 191 -13.37 -3.45 -4.68
C LYS A 191 -12.65 -3.14 -3.37
N THR A 192 -11.95 -2.00 -3.29
CA THR A 192 -11.28 -1.54 -2.06
C THR A 192 -12.27 -1.34 -0.91
N ILE A 193 -13.47 -0.83 -1.19
CA ILE A 193 -14.51 -0.66 -0.16
C ILE A 193 -15.06 -2.02 0.30
N ALA A 194 -15.35 -2.94 -0.63
CA ALA A 194 -15.82 -4.27 -0.29
C ALA A 194 -14.79 -5.04 0.57
N GLN A 195 -13.49 -4.80 0.35
CA GLN A 195 -12.40 -5.39 1.13
C GLN A 195 -12.45 -5.02 2.62
N ILE A 196 -13.07 -3.89 3.00
CA ILE A 196 -13.14 -3.44 4.40
C ILE A 196 -13.90 -4.44 5.28
N ASP A 197 -14.89 -5.15 4.72
CA ASP A 197 -15.66 -6.16 5.44
C ASP A 197 -14.89 -7.48 5.64
N CYS A 198 -13.82 -7.72 4.87
CA CYS A 198 -13.09 -8.99 4.86
C CYS A 198 -11.61 -8.87 5.28
N ALA A 199 -11.08 -7.65 5.41
CA ALA A 199 -9.67 -7.43 5.72
C ALA A 199 -9.33 -7.62 7.20
N GLU A 200 -8.08 -7.98 7.46
CA GLU A 200 -7.51 -8.04 8.80
C GLU A 200 -7.24 -6.65 9.37
N ILE A 201 -7.22 -6.53 10.70
CA ILE A 201 -7.00 -5.26 11.41
C ILE A 201 -5.66 -4.62 11.01
N ASP A 202 -4.63 -5.43 10.75
CA ASP A 202 -3.31 -4.93 10.35
C ASP A 202 -3.29 -4.28 8.97
N ASP A 203 -4.22 -4.64 8.08
CA ASP A 203 -4.34 -4.07 6.73
C ASP A 203 -5.14 -2.77 6.71
N PHE A 204 -5.90 -2.48 7.76
CA PHE A 204 -6.74 -1.28 7.84
C PHE A 204 -5.95 0.03 7.71
N TYR A 205 -4.69 0.07 8.15
CA TYR A 205 -3.84 1.27 7.96
C TYR A 205 -3.56 1.54 6.48
N VAL A 206 -3.28 0.50 5.71
CA VAL A 206 -3.02 0.58 4.26
C VAL A 206 -4.31 0.90 3.51
N LEU A 207 -5.41 0.23 3.87
CA LEU A 207 -6.73 0.52 3.29
C LEU A 207 -7.14 1.97 3.52
N ASN A 208 -6.97 2.48 4.75
CA ASN A 208 -7.31 3.87 5.06
C ASN A 208 -6.42 4.85 4.28
N GLN A 209 -5.14 4.54 4.10
CA GLN A 209 -4.24 5.33 3.24
C GLN A 209 -4.75 5.40 1.80
N VAL A 210 -5.06 4.25 1.20
CA VAL A 210 -5.57 4.15 -0.18
C VAL A 210 -6.89 4.93 -0.32
N LEU A 211 -7.80 4.82 0.66
CA LEU A 211 -9.07 5.56 0.66
C LEU A 211 -8.88 7.07 0.74
N ILE A 212 -7.92 7.56 1.52
CA ILE A 212 -7.57 8.99 1.57
C ILE A 212 -7.04 9.46 0.20
N THR A 213 -6.25 8.63 -0.49
CA THR A 213 -5.79 8.93 -1.86
C THR A 213 -6.96 8.96 -2.85
N PHE A 214 -7.89 8.00 -2.76
CA PHE A 214 -9.15 7.99 -3.53
C PHE A 214 -9.97 9.25 -3.28
N TYR A 215 -10.14 9.66 -2.02
CA TYR A 215 -10.87 10.86 -1.64
C TYR A 215 -10.27 12.11 -2.28
N THR A 216 -8.94 12.24 -2.23
CA THR A 216 -8.25 13.39 -2.80
C THR A 216 -8.50 13.50 -4.31
N ILE A 217 -8.51 12.37 -5.02
CA ILE A 217 -8.85 12.31 -6.44
C ILE A 217 -10.33 12.62 -6.68
N SER A 218 -11.24 12.05 -5.88
CA SER A 218 -12.68 12.27 -5.98
C SER A 218 -13.06 13.75 -5.77
N ILE A 219 -12.32 14.50 -4.93
CA ILE A 219 -12.48 15.95 -4.79
C ILE A 219 -12.12 16.67 -6.09
N GLN A 220 -11.00 16.28 -6.71
CA GLN A 220 -10.50 16.91 -7.93
C GLN A 220 -11.41 16.65 -9.13
N LEU A 221 -12.07 15.48 -9.15
CA LEU A 221 -13.03 15.08 -10.18
C LEU A 221 -14.47 15.53 -9.89
N ASP A 222 -14.71 16.23 -8.78
CA ASP A 222 -16.01 16.77 -8.36
C ASP A 222 -17.13 15.70 -8.26
N ARG A 223 -16.84 14.56 -7.61
CA ARG A 223 -17.79 13.43 -7.48
C ARG A 223 -18.34 13.27 -6.06
N PRO A 224 -19.42 13.97 -5.67
CA PRO A 224 -19.89 14.02 -4.28
C PRO A 224 -20.35 12.67 -3.72
N LYS A 225 -21.00 11.82 -4.54
CA LYS A 225 -21.49 10.50 -4.11
C LYS A 225 -20.36 9.55 -3.72
N GLU A 226 -19.21 9.66 -4.39
CA GLU A 226 -18.04 8.84 -4.08
C GLU A 226 -17.35 9.33 -2.80
N LEU A 227 -17.34 10.65 -2.56
CA LEU A 227 -16.78 11.26 -1.35
C LEU A 227 -17.52 10.83 -0.08
N GLU A 228 -18.86 10.86 -0.10
CA GLU A 228 -19.67 10.45 1.06
C GLU A 228 -19.42 8.98 1.43
N LEU A 229 -19.36 8.11 0.42
CA LEU A 229 -19.08 6.69 0.60
C LEU A 229 -17.68 6.48 1.20
N ILE A 230 -16.67 7.21 0.73
CA ILE A 230 -15.30 7.11 1.25
C ILE A 230 -15.25 7.59 2.72
N ILE A 231 -15.84 8.73 3.05
CA ILE A 231 -15.87 9.28 4.41
C ILE A 231 -16.52 8.29 5.38
N SER A 232 -17.68 7.73 5.01
CA SER A 232 -18.38 6.74 5.84
C SER A 232 -17.51 5.52 6.14
N ASN A 233 -16.80 5.01 5.13
CA ASN A 233 -15.92 3.86 5.27
C ASN A 233 -14.65 4.17 6.07
N CYS A 234 -14.03 5.33 5.88
CA CYS A 234 -12.90 5.79 6.70
C CYS A 234 -13.30 5.90 8.18
N ASN A 235 -14.49 6.46 8.48
CA ASN A 235 -15.02 6.51 9.84
C ASN A 235 -15.22 5.11 10.44
N ARG A 236 -15.73 4.16 9.66
CA ARG A 236 -15.91 2.78 10.11
C ARG A 236 -14.58 2.11 10.45
N ILE A 237 -13.58 2.20 9.58
CA ILE A 237 -12.23 1.70 9.85
C ILE A 237 -11.66 2.34 11.13
N MET A 238 -11.81 3.65 11.25
CA MET A 238 -11.26 4.41 12.35
C MET A 238 -11.85 4.02 13.72
N SER A 239 -13.15 3.70 13.76
CA SER A 239 -13.82 3.21 14.97
C SER A 239 -13.29 1.86 15.45
N VAL A 240 -12.72 1.05 14.55
CA VAL A 240 -12.16 -0.27 14.87
C VAL A 240 -10.69 -0.16 15.25
N VAL A 241 -9.90 0.65 14.53
CA VAL A 241 -8.44 0.73 14.72
C VAL A 241 -8.04 1.65 15.88
N ASN A 242 -8.90 2.59 16.29
CA ASN A 242 -8.59 3.64 17.27
C ASN A 242 -7.29 4.41 16.92
N ASP A 243 -7.04 4.65 15.63
CA ASP A 243 -5.82 5.32 15.17
C ASP A 243 -5.91 6.84 15.33
N PHE A 244 -5.50 7.32 16.51
CA PHE A 244 -5.50 8.75 16.83
C PHE A 244 -4.56 9.59 15.96
N TYR A 245 -3.56 8.98 15.31
CA TYR A 245 -2.63 9.74 14.46
C TYR A 245 -3.31 10.17 13.17
N ARG A 246 -4.21 9.39 12.56
CA ARG A 246 -4.84 9.72 11.27
C ARG A 246 -6.16 10.50 11.41
N MET A 247 -6.69 10.61 12.61
CA MET A 247 -7.93 11.36 12.93
C MET A 247 -7.95 12.81 12.41
N PRO A 248 -6.86 13.61 12.53
CA PRO A 248 -6.87 14.97 12.02
C PRO A 248 -7.13 15.05 10.50
N ILE A 249 -6.63 14.09 9.72
CA ILE A 249 -6.84 14.04 8.27
C ILE A 249 -8.30 13.82 7.95
N LEU A 250 -8.94 12.87 8.65
CA LEU A 250 -10.36 12.56 8.44
C LEU A 250 -11.25 13.77 8.72
N TYR A 251 -10.98 14.50 9.80
CA TYR A 251 -11.74 15.72 10.11
C TYR A 251 -11.50 16.85 9.11
N VAL A 252 -10.29 16.98 8.55
CA VAL A 252 -10.03 17.90 7.44
C VAL A 252 -10.85 17.48 6.21
N MET A 253 -10.92 16.18 5.89
CA MET A 253 -11.76 15.68 4.80
C MET A 253 -13.23 16.04 5.04
N GLU A 254 -13.77 15.74 6.22
CA GLU A 254 -15.18 16.02 6.57
C GLU A 254 -15.51 17.51 6.56
N TRP A 255 -14.61 18.40 6.99
CA TRP A 255 -14.86 19.84 6.87
C TRP A 255 -14.91 20.25 5.40
N LYS A 256 -13.98 19.77 4.56
CA LYS A 256 -13.91 20.22 3.15
C LYS A 256 -15.13 19.78 2.38
N TYR A 257 -15.60 18.57 2.68
CA TYR A 257 -16.87 18.07 2.17
C TYR A 257 -18.05 18.94 2.64
N SER A 258 -18.08 19.31 3.92
CA SER A 258 -19.15 20.12 4.50
C SER A 258 -19.21 21.54 3.91
N ILE A 259 -18.06 22.18 3.66
CA ILE A 259 -17.99 23.50 3.01
C ILE A 259 -18.42 23.40 1.56
N LYS A 260 -17.85 22.47 0.79
CA LYS A 260 -18.02 22.45 -0.67
C LYS A 260 -19.37 21.92 -1.14
N TYR A 261 -19.99 20.98 -0.41
CA TYR A 261 -21.20 20.29 -0.90
C TYR A 261 -22.42 20.38 0.02
N LEU A 262 -22.23 20.62 1.33
CA LEU A 262 -23.35 20.74 2.28
C LEU A 262 -23.68 22.20 2.63
N ASP A 263 -22.79 23.14 2.29
CA ASP A 263 -22.86 24.57 2.65
C ASP A 263 -23.12 24.80 4.15
N ASP A 264 -22.67 23.86 4.99
CA ASP A 264 -22.88 23.86 6.45
C ASP A 264 -21.60 24.26 7.16
N LEU A 265 -21.39 25.58 7.25
CA LEU A 265 -20.26 26.19 7.94
C LEU A 265 -20.19 25.81 9.42
N LYS A 266 -21.33 25.52 10.09
CA LYS A 266 -21.33 25.16 11.52
C LYS A 266 -20.75 23.77 11.72
N LYS A 267 -21.13 22.80 10.89
CA LYS A 267 -20.51 21.47 10.91
C LYS A 267 -19.03 21.52 10.54
N ALA A 268 -18.68 22.26 9.49
CA ALA A 268 -17.28 22.44 9.11
C ALA A 268 -16.42 23.01 10.25
N THR A 269 -16.92 24.05 10.94
CA THR A 269 -16.23 24.65 12.09
C THR A 269 -16.05 23.66 13.24
N SER A 270 -17.04 22.81 13.51
CA SER A 270 -16.93 21.76 14.52
C SER A 270 -15.81 20.76 14.19
N PHE A 271 -15.72 20.32 12.93
CA PHE A 271 -14.67 19.40 12.49
C PHE A 271 -13.28 20.05 12.50
N TYR A 272 -13.17 21.33 12.14
CA TYR A 272 -11.94 22.10 12.30
C TYR A 272 -11.43 22.11 13.75
N HIS A 273 -12.32 22.42 14.71
CA HIS A 273 -11.95 22.41 16.12
C HIS A 273 -11.50 21.02 16.61
N LYS A 274 -12.17 19.96 16.16
CA LYS A 274 -11.75 18.57 16.45
C LYS A 274 -10.37 18.27 15.85
N ALA A 275 -10.13 18.61 14.59
CA ALA A 275 -8.84 18.38 13.92
C ALA A 275 -7.69 19.07 14.66
N LYS A 276 -7.89 20.35 15.06
CA LYS A 276 -6.91 21.13 15.81
C LYS A 276 -6.64 20.54 17.20
N LEU A 277 -7.70 20.14 17.93
CA LEU A 277 -7.57 19.54 19.25
C LEU A 277 -6.75 18.24 19.20
N PHE A 278 -7.01 17.38 18.23
CA PHE A 278 -6.25 16.14 18.06
C PHE A 278 -4.78 16.41 17.71
N ALA A 279 -4.49 17.35 16.80
CA ALA A 279 -3.11 17.72 16.47
C ALA A 279 -2.33 18.22 17.71
N GLN A 280 -2.97 19.02 18.56
CA GLN A 280 -2.39 19.51 19.82
C GLN A 280 -2.19 18.38 20.85
N MET A 281 -3.15 17.46 20.98
CA MET A 281 -3.03 16.30 21.87
C MET A 281 -1.90 15.36 21.45
N THR A 282 -1.64 15.21 20.15
CA THR A 282 -0.54 14.40 19.63
C THR A 282 0.84 15.08 19.72
N GLY A 283 0.90 16.34 20.19
CA GLY A 283 2.14 17.12 20.30
C GLY A 283 2.71 17.58 18.96
N ASP A 284 1.93 17.54 17.88
CA ASP A 284 2.36 17.88 16.53
C ASP A 284 2.01 19.35 16.20
N SER A 285 2.86 20.27 16.64
CA SER A 285 2.64 21.72 16.43
C SER A 285 2.65 22.11 14.95
N ASP A 286 3.38 21.39 14.11
CA ASP A 286 3.43 21.66 12.67
C ASP A 286 2.14 21.24 11.96
N LEU A 287 1.54 20.12 12.37
CA LEU A 287 0.22 19.71 11.89
C LEU A 287 -0.86 20.72 12.30
N ALA A 288 -0.85 21.18 13.55
CA ALA A 288 -1.81 22.18 14.02
C ALA A 288 -1.72 23.49 13.20
N ASN A 289 -0.50 23.99 12.95
CA ASN A 289 -0.28 25.18 12.14
C ASN A 289 -0.73 25.00 10.67
N LYS A 290 -0.57 23.81 10.10
CA LYS A 290 -1.05 23.49 8.74
C LYS A 290 -2.58 23.48 8.68
N ILE A 291 -3.23 22.88 9.67
CA ILE A 291 -4.69 22.85 9.79
C ILE A 291 -5.26 24.28 9.86
N GLU A 292 -4.64 25.17 10.63
CA GLU A 292 -5.06 26.59 10.69
C GLU A 292 -4.93 27.30 9.35
N LYS A 293 -3.82 27.08 8.64
CA LYS A 293 -3.60 27.67 7.31
C LYS A 293 -4.59 27.15 6.28
N GLU A 294 -4.89 25.85 6.27
CA GLU A 294 -5.87 25.29 5.35
C GLU A 294 -7.28 25.81 5.64
N TRP A 295 -7.68 25.91 6.90
CA TRP A 295 -8.98 26.49 7.27
C TRP A 295 -9.11 27.95 6.82
N ALA A 296 -8.05 28.75 6.99
CA ALA A 296 -8.04 30.15 6.55
C ALA A 296 -8.16 30.30 5.02
N MET A 297 -7.62 29.35 4.24
CA MET A 297 -7.77 29.34 2.78
C MET A 297 -9.15 28.84 2.34
N ASP A 298 -9.74 27.87 3.05
CA ASP A 298 -11.04 27.28 2.70
C ASP A 298 -12.24 28.16 3.15
N CYS A 299 -12.03 29.14 4.04
CA CYS A 299 -13.06 30.07 4.53
C CYS A 299 -12.99 31.49 3.92
N GLN A 300 -12.10 31.74 2.96
CA GLN A 300 -12.04 32.97 2.16
C GLN A 300 -12.90 32.86 0.90
#